data_AF-X1DAS0-F1
#
_entry.id   AF-X1DAS0-F1
#
_cell.length_a   1.000
_cell.length_b   1.000
_cell.length_c   1.000
_cell.angle_alpha   90.00
_cell.angle_beta   90.00
_cell.angle_gamma   90.00
#
_symmetry.space_group_name_H-M   'P 1'
#
loop_
_entity.id
_entity.type
_entity.pdbx_description
1 polymer ?
#
loop_
_entity_poly.entity_id
_entity_poly.type
_entity_poly.pdbx_seq_one_letter_code
_entity_poly.pdbx_strand_id
1 'polypeptide(L)'
;MQNFDIIEAKMPKVNKILFLLTPDYMDQIKLNPPEKYISHLIESRKKMKDILEISQLGKSITKKIVFLLISLGLVSSSEKTLKNHHVNKLSQAKIHKIQEAFNHKCSYIYKYISKEIAAG
;
A
#
# COMPACT_ATOMS: atom_id res chain seq x y z
N MET A 1 1.19 -9.20 -18.16
CA MET A 1 1.45 -7.78 -17.82
C MET A 1 0.34 -7.09 -17.01
N GLN A 2 -0.68 -7.78 -16.46
CA GLN A 2 -1.87 -7.10 -15.91
C GLN A 2 -1.72 -6.36 -14.55
N ASN A 3 -0.72 -6.69 -13.71
CA ASN A 3 -0.73 -6.21 -12.31
C ASN A 3 -0.20 -4.78 -12.12
N PHE A 4 0.78 -4.34 -12.93
CA PHE A 4 1.35 -3.00 -12.78
C PHE A 4 0.39 -1.91 -13.28
N ASP A 5 -0.35 -2.19 -14.34
CA ASP A 5 -1.35 -1.28 -14.89
C ASP A 5 -2.47 -1.00 -13.88
N ILE A 6 -2.86 -2.02 -13.10
CA ILE A 6 -3.87 -1.88 -12.03
C ILE A 6 -3.34 -0.99 -10.89
N ILE A 7 -2.06 -1.12 -10.53
CA ILE A 7 -1.44 -0.29 -9.50
C ILE A 7 -1.39 1.17 -9.98
N GLU A 8 -0.93 1.42 -11.21
CA GLU A 8 -0.91 2.75 -11.82
C GLU A 8 -2.31 3.37 -11.90
N ALA A 9 -3.32 2.60 -12.34
CA ALA A 9 -4.70 3.10 -12.48
C ALA A 9 -5.34 3.51 -11.13
N LYS A 10 -4.95 2.85 -10.03
CA LYS A 10 -5.46 3.14 -8.68
C LYS A 10 -4.55 4.05 -7.86
N MET A 11 -3.39 4.43 -8.42
CA MET A 11 -2.46 5.31 -7.74
C MET A 11 -3.01 6.73 -7.63
N PRO A 12 -2.87 7.38 -6.46
CA PRO A 12 -3.11 8.80 -6.34
C PRO A 12 -2.22 9.58 -7.31
N LYS A 13 -2.77 10.65 -7.91
CA LYS A 13 -1.97 11.57 -8.72
C LYS A 13 -0.77 12.07 -7.92
N VAL A 14 0.38 12.23 -8.58
CA VAL A 14 1.66 12.63 -7.97
C VAL A 14 1.57 13.89 -7.08
N ASN A 15 0.69 14.83 -7.41
CA ASN A 15 0.52 16.09 -6.67
C ASN A 15 -0.50 16.01 -5.51
N LYS A 16 -1.15 14.86 -5.29
CA LYS A 16 -2.10 14.69 -4.20
C LYS A 16 -1.38 14.38 -2.90
N ILE A 17 -1.83 15.04 -1.83
CA ILE A 17 -1.44 14.74 -0.45
C ILE A 17 -2.08 13.42 -0.04
N LEU A 18 -1.31 12.57 0.62
CA LEU A 18 -1.81 11.34 1.22
C LEU A 18 -2.10 11.57 2.71
N PHE A 19 -3.18 10.96 3.18
CA PHE A 19 -3.62 10.99 4.56
C PHE A 19 -3.69 9.57 5.09
N LEU A 20 -3.10 9.36 6.27
CA LEU A 20 -3.29 8.13 7.02
C LEU A 20 -4.68 8.14 7.68
N LEU A 21 -5.36 7.00 7.60
CA LEU A 21 -6.65 6.76 8.21
C LEU A 21 -6.48 5.80 9.38
N THR A 22 -7.29 5.98 10.43
CA THR A 22 -7.28 5.15 11.64
C THR A 22 -8.62 4.43 11.80
N PRO A 23 -8.89 3.39 10.99
CA PRO A 23 -10.13 2.63 11.10
C PRO A 23 -10.14 1.72 12.34
N ASP A 24 -11.34 1.36 12.82
CA ASP A 24 -11.53 0.52 14.04
C ASP A 24 -10.85 -0.86 13.97
N TYR A 25 -10.50 -1.33 12.76
CA TYR A 25 -9.82 -2.61 12.55
C TYR A 25 -8.29 -2.48 12.47
N MET A 26 -7.72 -1.30 12.72
CA MET A 26 -6.28 -1.05 12.58
C MET A 26 -5.44 -1.99 13.44
N ASP A 27 -5.87 -2.29 14.66
CA ASP A 27 -5.18 -3.22 15.58
C ASP A 27 -5.12 -4.66 15.04
N GLN A 28 -5.97 -5.01 14.07
CA GLN A 28 -5.98 -6.32 13.44
C GLN A 28 -4.99 -6.41 12.26
N ILE A 29 -4.45 -5.27 11.80
CA ILE A 29 -3.53 -5.21 10.67
C ILE A 29 -2.09 -5.17 11.19
N LYS A 30 -1.35 -6.26 10.96
CA LYS A 30 0.09 -6.31 11.21
C LYS A 30 0.85 -5.77 10.00
N LEU A 31 1.33 -4.54 10.12
CA LEU A 31 2.24 -3.95 9.13
C LEU A 31 3.67 -4.43 9.34
N ASN A 32 4.32 -4.84 8.25
CA ASN A 32 5.74 -5.18 8.23
C ASN A 32 6.62 -3.92 8.30
N PRO A 33 7.92 -4.02 8.63
CA PRO A 33 8.79 -2.85 8.77
C PRO A 33 8.78 -1.88 7.56
N PRO A 34 8.83 -2.33 6.29
CA PRO A 34 8.73 -1.44 5.14
C PRO A 34 7.38 -0.71 5.04
N GLU A 35 6.29 -1.38 5.44
CA GLU A 35 4.95 -0.81 5.42
C GLU A 35 4.78 0.25 6.50
N LYS A 36 5.30 -0.01 7.71
CA LYS A 36 5.37 0.98 8.81
C LYS A 36 6.19 2.20 8.43
N TYR A 37 7.31 2.00 7.75
CA TYR A 37 8.14 3.10 7.25
C TYR A 37 7.35 4.01 6.30
N ILE A 38 6.66 3.42 5.31
CA ILE A 38 5.85 4.21 4.37
C ILE A 38 4.65 4.88 5.07
N SER A 39 3.98 4.21 6.02
CA SER A 39 2.88 4.83 6.77
C SER A 39 3.35 6.05 7.56
N HIS A 40 4.55 6.00 8.14
CA HIS A 40 5.12 7.13 8.86
C HIS A 40 5.50 8.30 7.93
N LEU A 41 6.01 8.01 6.73
CA LEU A 41 6.21 9.06 5.71
C LEU A 41 4.90 9.75 5.31
N ILE A 42 3.79 8.98 5.25
CA ILE A 42 2.46 9.50 4.91
C ILE A 42 1.86 10.33 6.05
N GLU A 43 2.12 9.94 7.30
CA GLU A 43 1.68 10.67 8.51
C GLU A 43 2.09 12.15 8.48
N SER A 44 3.23 12.46 7.84
CA SER A 44 3.73 13.82 7.61
C SER A 44 2.94 14.62 6.54
N ARG A 45 1.80 14.12 6.04
CA ARG A 45 0.93 14.76 5.04
C ARG A 45 1.67 15.21 3.77
N LYS A 46 2.54 14.34 3.26
CA LYS A 46 3.35 14.61 2.05
C LYS A 46 2.57 14.30 0.76
N LYS A 47 2.98 14.93 -0.35
CA LYS A 47 2.46 14.56 -1.67
C LYS A 47 3.03 13.22 -2.10
N MET A 48 2.29 12.51 -2.95
CA MET A 48 2.74 11.24 -3.52
C MET A 48 4.12 11.36 -4.21
N LYS A 49 4.39 12.47 -4.91
CA LYS A 49 5.72 12.75 -5.50
C LYS A 49 6.81 12.78 -4.43
N ASP A 50 6.61 13.53 -3.36
CA ASP A 50 7.61 13.71 -2.31
C ASP A 50 7.90 12.37 -1.61
N ILE A 51 6.86 11.56 -1.37
CA ILE A 51 7.01 10.22 -0.81
C ILE A 51 7.86 9.33 -1.73
N LEU A 52 7.66 9.40 -3.04
CA LEU A 52 8.45 8.63 -4.00
C LEU A 52 9.91 9.10 -4.10
N GLU A 53 10.18 10.37 -3.84
CA GLU A 53 11.53 10.94 -3.89
C GLU A 53 12.33 10.68 -2.61
N ILE A 54 11.70 10.78 -1.44
CA ILE A 54 12.39 10.60 -0.14
C ILE A 54 12.46 9.14 0.31
N SER A 55 11.63 8.26 -0.25
CA SER A 55 11.60 6.86 0.16
C SER A 55 12.87 6.13 -0.24
N GLN A 56 13.54 5.54 0.75
CA GLN A 56 14.76 4.75 0.55
C GLN A 56 14.50 3.34 -0.03
N LEU A 57 13.24 2.97 -0.24
CA LEU A 57 12.84 1.65 -0.77
C LEU A 57 12.81 1.59 -2.31
N GLY A 58 12.95 2.74 -2.97
CA GLY A 58 12.83 2.87 -4.43
C GLY A 58 11.38 2.92 -4.92
N LYS A 59 11.16 3.68 -6.00
CA LYS A 59 9.82 4.08 -6.49
C LYS A 59 8.83 2.92 -6.67
N SER A 60 9.30 1.77 -7.18
CA SER A 60 8.45 0.61 -7.44
C SER A 60 7.90 0.00 -6.15
N ILE A 61 8.77 -0.23 -5.16
CA ILE A 61 8.38 -0.80 -3.87
C ILE A 61 7.51 0.17 -3.09
N THR A 62 7.86 1.46 -3.09
CA THR A 62 7.07 2.53 -2.48
C THR A 62 5.65 2.56 -3.05
N LYS A 63 5.49 2.55 -4.39
CA LYS A 63 4.16 2.47 -5.04
C LYS A 63 3.39 1.23 -4.58
N LYS A 64 4.04 0.06 -4.56
CA LYS A 64 3.39 -1.18 -4.15
C LYS A 64 2.86 -1.12 -2.71
N ILE A 65 3.64 -0.57 -1.79
CA ILE A 65 3.23 -0.42 -0.38
C ILE A 65 2.11 0.62 -0.24
N VAL A 66 2.22 1.78 -0.90
CA VAL A 66 1.15 2.79 -0.89
C VAL A 66 -0.15 2.19 -1.44
N PHE A 67 -0.07 1.41 -2.52
CA PHE A 67 -1.23 0.71 -3.08
C PHE A 67 -1.84 -0.30 -2.10
N LEU A 68 -1.00 -1.06 -1.38
CA LEU A 68 -1.46 -1.97 -0.33
C LEU A 68 -2.22 -1.21 0.76
N LEU A 69 -1.65 -0.11 1.27
CA LEU A 69 -2.28 0.69 2.33
C LEU A 69 -3.62 1.30 1.87
N ILE A 70 -3.70 1.78 0.63
CA ILE A 70 -4.96 2.25 0.02
C ILE A 70 -5.97 1.10 -0.07
N SER A 71 -5.53 -0.07 -0.51
CA SER A 71 -6.41 -1.25 -0.66
C SER A 71 -6.95 -1.77 0.68
N LEU A 72 -6.20 -1.57 1.77
CA LEU A 72 -6.61 -1.88 3.14
C LEU A 72 -7.49 -0.77 3.76
N GLY A 73 -7.73 0.33 3.05
CA GLY A 73 -8.47 1.48 3.57
C GLY A 73 -7.71 2.26 4.64
N LEU A 74 -6.38 2.14 4.68
CA LEU A 74 -5.51 2.83 5.66
C LEU A 74 -4.99 4.17 5.14
N VAL A 75 -5.08 4.42 3.83
CA VAL A 75 -4.58 5.65 3.20
C VAL A 75 -5.62 6.19 2.22
N SER A 76 -5.84 7.50 2.24
CA SER A 76 -6.65 8.20 1.24
C SER A 76 -5.92 9.43 0.69
N SER A 77 -6.27 9.80 -0.55
CA SER A 77 -5.81 11.03 -1.21
C SER A 77 -6.87 12.13 -1.25
N SER A 78 -8.00 11.90 -0.57
CA SER A 78 -9.11 12.84 -0.46
C SER A 78 -9.43 13.12 0.99
N GLU A 79 -9.31 14.38 1.37
CA GLU A 79 -9.59 14.90 2.72
C GLU A 79 -11.06 14.67 3.12
N LYS A 80 -11.98 14.57 2.15
CA LYS A 80 -13.41 14.30 2.39
C LYS A 80 -13.68 12.86 2.88
N THR A 81 -12.76 11.93 2.62
CA THR A 81 -12.91 10.51 3.00
C THR A 81 -12.76 10.29 4.51
N LEU A 82 -12.15 11.23 5.23
CA LEU A 82 -11.97 11.18 6.68
C LEU A 82 -13.30 11.15 7.46
N LYS A 83 -14.42 11.57 6.85
CA LYS A 83 -15.71 11.73 7.54
C LYS A 83 -16.71 10.59 7.32
N ASN A 84 -16.46 9.65 6.40
CA ASN A 84 -17.49 8.70 5.92
C ASN A 84 -17.18 7.21 6.17
N HIS A 85 -16.23 6.87 7.04
CA HIS A 85 -15.94 5.47 7.35
C HIS A 85 -16.95 4.85 8.35
N HIS A 86 -18.22 4.76 7.96
CA HIS A 86 -19.05 3.63 8.40
C HIS A 86 -18.64 2.41 7.57
N VAL A 87 -17.58 1.73 8.01
CA VAL A 87 -17.07 0.53 7.36
C VAL A 87 -17.97 -0.65 7.72
N ASN A 88 -18.58 -1.28 6.71
CA ASN A 88 -19.09 -2.63 6.86
C ASN A 88 -18.00 -3.51 7.47
N LYS A 89 -18.18 -3.96 8.71
CA LYS A 89 -17.23 -4.73 9.51
C LYS A 89 -16.75 -5.96 8.71
N LEU A 90 -15.61 -5.83 8.04
CA LEU A 90 -14.94 -6.94 7.39
C LEU A 90 -14.35 -7.82 8.49
N SER A 91 -14.76 -9.09 8.56
CA SER A 91 -14.25 -10.04 9.55
C SER A 91 -12.72 -10.22 9.40
N GLN A 92 -12.01 -10.38 10.51
CA GLN A 92 -10.56 -10.62 10.58
C GLN A 92 -10.09 -11.73 9.61
N ALA A 93 -10.86 -12.81 9.45
CA ALA A 93 -10.57 -13.90 8.53
C ALA A 93 -10.52 -13.46 7.05
N LYS A 94 -11.35 -12.48 6.66
CA LYS A 94 -11.34 -11.92 5.29
C LYS A 94 -10.13 -11.02 5.08
N ILE A 95 -9.75 -10.23 6.08
CA ILE A 95 -8.55 -9.39 6.04
C ILE A 95 -7.30 -10.27 5.89
N HIS A 96 -7.19 -11.33 6.71
CA HIS A 96 -6.07 -12.27 6.63
C HIS A 96 -5.98 -12.95 5.26
N LYS A 97 -7.12 -13.40 4.70
CA LYS A 97 -7.16 -13.99 3.35
C LYS A 97 -6.69 -13.01 2.28
N ILE A 98 -7.06 -11.73 2.37
CA ILE A 98 -6.62 -10.71 1.41
C ILE A 98 -5.11 -10.50 1.51
N GLN A 99 -4.58 -10.39 2.73
CA GLN A 99 -3.15 -10.23 2.97
C GLN A 99 -2.35 -11.44 2.47
N GLU A 100 -2.81 -12.66 2.78
CA GLU A 100 -2.16 -13.89 2.35
C GLU A 100 -2.15 -14.03 0.83
N ALA A 101 -3.29 -13.78 0.17
CA ALA A 101 -3.38 -13.80 -1.29
C ALA A 101 -2.47 -12.76 -1.94
N PHE A 102 -2.36 -11.57 -1.34
CA PHE A 102 -1.46 -10.52 -1.81
C PHE A 102 0.01 -10.95 -1.68
N ASN A 103 0.41 -11.44 -0.50
CA ASN A 103 1.77 -11.88 -0.22
C ASN A 103 2.19 -13.05 -1.11
N HIS A 104 1.30 -14.02 -1.31
CA HIS A 104 1.57 -15.17 -2.17
C HIS A 104 1.86 -14.74 -3.62
N LYS A 105 1.03 -13.84 -4.19
CA LYS A 105 1.25 -13.29 -5.54
C LYS A 105 2.55 -12.50 -5.64
N CYS A 106 2.87 -11.74 -4.60
CA CYS A 106 4.10 -10.96 -4.53
C CYS A 106 5.35 -11.83 -4.44
N SER A 107 5.31 -12.91 -3.67
CA SER A 107 6.42 -13.87 -3.53
C SER A 107 6.70 -14.57 -4.86
N TYR A 108 5.65 -14.90 -5.62
CA TYR A 108 5.79 -15.51 -6.94
C TYR A 108 6.53 -14.60 -7.93
N ILE A 109 6.16 -13.32 -7.97
CA ILE A 109 6.84 -12.31 -8.80
C ILE A 109 8.30 -12.15 -8.36
N TYR A 110 8.56 -12.10 -7.06
CA TYR A 110 9.92 -11.97 -6.53
C TYR A 110 10.79 -13.18 -6.92
N LYS A 111 10.31 -14.42 -6.70
CA LYS A 111 11.05 -15.64 -7.08
C LYS A 111 11.37 -15.70 -8.56
N TYR A 112 10.43 -15.29 -9.42
CA TYR A 112 10.64 -15.24 -10.86
C TYR A 112 11.77 -14.25 -11.21
N ILE A 113 11.69 -13.02 -10.70
CA ILE A 113 12.72 -11.98 -10.96
C ILE A 113 14.09 -12.41 -10.42
N SER A 114 14.16 -12.99 -9.22
CA SER A 114 15.43 -13.47 -8.65
C SER A 114 16.07 -14.60 -9.48
N LYS A 115 15.26 -15.47 -10.10
CA LYS A 115 15.78 -16.50 -11.01
C LYS A 115 16.33 -15.91 -12.31
N GLU A 116 15.63 -14.96 -12.91
CA GLU A 116 16.04 -14.34 -14.17
C GLU A 116 17.29 -13.45 -14.00
N ILE A 117 17.44 -12.78 -12.84
CA ILE A 117 18.60 -11.91 -12.56
C ILE A 117 19.83 -12.72 -12.10
N ALA A 118 19.66 -13.86 -11.44
CA ALA A 118 20.79 -14.68 -10.99
C ALA A 118 21.32 -15.68 -12.04
N ALA A 119 20.64 -15.81 -13.19
CA ALA A 119 21.00 -16.71 -14.28
C ALA A 119 21.70 -16.00 -15.47
N GLY A 120 21.95 -14.70 -15.38
CA GLY A 120 22.74 -13.91 -16.34
C GLY A 120 23.93 -13.26 -15.66
#